data_AF-W2CTE3-F1
#
_entry.id   AF-W2CTE3-F1
#
_cell.length_a   1.000
_cell.length_b   1.000
_cell.length_c   1.000
_cell.angle_alpha   90.00
_cell.angle_beta   90.00
_cell.angle_gamma   90.00
#
_symmetry.space_group_name_H-M   'P 1'
#
loop_
_entity.id
_entity.type
_entity.pdbx_description
1 polymer ?
#
loop_
_entity_poly.entity_id
_entity_poly.type
_entity_poly.pdbx_seq_one_letter_code
_entity_poly.pdbx_strand_id
1 'polypeptide(L)'
;MGHSPAATPPDTLRVAFVGDVMLDRGVRQSIERHGVDALFAPEIDSLFRRCGRVVANLECPATRIRRPVHKRFIFRAEPEWLAGLRRHGVPHLNLANNHTMDQGREGLRDTRQQVLRHGMTPFGMDSTADAACRPLLLAESPRRVWVFTSLRVPSENWAYLPDRP
;
A
#
# COMPACT_ATOMS: atom_id res chain seq x y z
N MET A 1 42.46 -25.42 -3.13
CA MET A 1 41.47 -24.42 -2.63
C MET A 1 40.10 -24.85 -3.13
N GLY A 2 39.24 -25.37 -2.25
CA GLY A 2 37.91 -25.85 -2.63
C GLY A 2 36.93 -24.69 -2.75
N HIS A 3 36.33 -24.50 -3.92
CA HIS A 3 35.14 -23.68 -4.07
C HIS A 3 33.97 -24.48 -3.51
N SER A 4 33.40 -24.05 -2.38
CA SER A 4 32.08 -24.53 -1.97
C SER A 4 31.07 -24.11 -3.03
N PRO A 5 30.20 -25.02 -3.53
CA PRO A 5 29.16 -24.66 -4.47
C PRO A 5 28.21 -23.65 -3.80
N ALA A 6 27.92 -22.55 -4.50
CA ALA A 6 26.90 -21.60 -4.05
C ALA A 6 25.57 -22.35 -3.88
N ALA A 7 24.94 -22.19 -2.71
CA ALA A 7 23.64 -22.79 -2.45
C ALA A 7 22.65 -22.38 -3.53
N THR A 8 21.98 -23.36 -4.16
CA THR A 8 20.94 -23.10 -5.16
C THR A 8 19.89 -22.18 -4.51
N PRO A 9 19.59 -21.00 -5.10
CA PRO A 9 18.58 -20.13 -4.53
C PRO A 9 17.26 -20.88 -4.43
N PRO A 10 16.49 -20.68 -3.34
CA PRO A 10 15.25 -21.41 -3.13
C PRO A 10 14.27 -21.20 -4.29
N ASP A 11 13.74 -22.28 -4.87
CA ASP A 11 12.73 -22.24 -5.96
C ASP A 11 11.31 -21.91 -5.45
N THR A 12 11.17 -21.53 -4.18
CA THR A 12 9.89 -21.11 -3.60
C THR A 12 9.87 -19.60 -3.41
N LEU A 13 8.99 -18.91 -4.14
CA LEU A 13 8.59 -17.55 -3.81
C LEU A 13 7.47 -17.59 -2.75
N ARG A 14 7.64 -16.85 -1.66
CA ARG A 14 6.58 -16.62 -0.68
C ARG A 14 6.10 -15.18 -0.82
N VAL A 15 4.79 -14.97 -0.73
CA VAL A 15 4.20 -13.64 -0.79
C VAL A 15 3.15 -13.54 0.30
N ALA A 16 3.18 -12.46 1.08
CA ALA A 16 2.10 -12.11 1.98
C ALA A 16 1.21 -11.06 1.31
N PHE A 17 -0.07 -11.36 1.17
CA PHE A 17 -1.10 -10.37 0.91
C PHE A 17 -1.83 -10.11 2.22
N VAL A 18 -1.81 -8.86 2.67
CA VAL A 18 -2.62 -8.42 3.81
C VAL A 18 -3.80 -7.61 3.31
N GLY A 19 -4.87 -7.60 4.11
CA GLY A 19 -6.09 -6.88 3.80
C GLY A 19 -5.93 -5.37 3.99
N ASP A 20 -7.05 -4.74 4.32
CA ASP A 20 -7.18 -3.29 4.44
C ASP A 20 -6.37 -2.74 5.62
N VAL A 21 -5.40 -1.91 5.29
CA VAL A 21 -4.65 -1.08 6.23
C VAL A 21 -5.34 0.28 6.30
N MET A 22 -6.38 0.36 7.13
CA MET A 22 -7.07 1.60 7.46
C MET A 22 -6.42 2.21 8.71
N LEU A 23 -5.59 3.24 8.54
CA LEU A 23 -4.87 3.89 9.64
C LEU A 23 -5.69 4.98 10.34
N ASP A 24 -7.01 4.98 10.20
CA ASP A 24 -7.90 5.99 10.79
C ASP A 24 -8.77 5.40 11.90
N ARG A 25 -9.76 6.15 12.41
CA ARG A 25 -10.73 5.68 13.42
C ARG A 25 -10.03 5.16 14.68
N GLY A 26 -10.38 3.95 15.14
CA GLY A 26 -9.78 3.35 16.32
C GLY A 26 -8.28 3.06 16.15
N VAL A 27 -7.82 2.81 14.93
CA VAL A 27 -6.39 2.61 14.62
C VAL A 27 -5.63 3.91 14.84
N ARG A 28 -6.16 5.03 14.32
CA ARG A 28 -5.61 6.38 14.60
C ARG A 28 -5.44 6.61 16.10
N GLN A 29 -6.47 6.32 16.89
CA GLN A 29 -6.40 6.51 18.34
C GLN A 29 -5.31 5.64 18.98
N SER A 30 -5.08 4.42 18.47
CA SER A 30 -3.97 3.58 18.92
C SER A 30 -2.61 4.16 18.54
N ILE A 31 -2.45 4.62 17.29
CA ILE A 31 -1.21 5.24 16.81
C ILE A 31 -0.89 6.50 17.62
N GLU A 32 -1.89 7.35 17.88
CA GLU A 32 -1.72 8.60 18.64
C GLU A 32 -1.31 8.34 20.10
N ARG A 33 -1.71 7.20 20.68
CA ARG A 33 -1.34 6.82 22.06
C ARG A 33 -0.01 6.06 22.15
N HIS A 34 0.25 5.16 21.22
CA HIS A 34 1.31 4.15 21.35
C HIS A 34 2.37 4.21 20.25
N GLY A 35 2.20 5.11 19.27
CA GLY A 35 3.01 5.15 18.06
C GLY A 35 2.57 4.12 17.02
N VAL A 36 2.97 4.35 15.76
CA VAL A 36 2.58 3.47 14.64
C VAL A 36 3.18 2.07 14.73
N ASP A 37 4.35 1.95 15.37
CA ASP A 37 5.05 0.66 15.51
C ASP A 37 4.29 -0.30 16.44
N ALA A 38 3.46 0.22 17.35
CA ALA A 38 2.62 -0.59 18.24
C ALA A 38 1.50 -1.35 17.50
N LEU A 39 1.27 -1.07 16.21
CA LEU A 39 0.34 -1.84 15.39
C LEU A 39 0.88 -3.23 15.02
N PHE A 40 2.19 -3.45 15.17
CA PHE A 40 2.86 -4.65 14.70
C PHE A 40 3.41 -5.46 15.87
N ALA A 41 2.94 -6.71 15.98
CA ALA A 41 3.52 -7.67 16.89
C ALA A 41 4.79 -8.29 16.28
N PRO A 42 5.78 -8.73 17.09
CA PRO A 42 7.02 -9.34 16.60
C PRO A 42 6.81 -10.55 15.66
N GLU A 43 5.70 -11.28 15.85
CA GLU A 43 5.31 -12.42 15.02
C GLU A 43 4.95 -12.00 13.60
N ILE A 44 4.35 -10.82 13.43
CA ILE A 44 4.02 -10.23 12.13
C ILE A 44 5.29 -9.84 11.38
N ASP A 45 6.24 -9.19 12.07
CA ASP A 45 7.54 -8.88 11.49
C ASP A 45 8.29 -10.14 11.06
N SER A 46 8.23 -11.18 11.89
CA SER A 46 8.81 -12.48 11.60
C SER A 46 8.17 -13.14 10.38
N LEU A 47 6.83 -13.06 10.26
CA LEU A 47 6.09 -13.56 9.10
C LEU A 47 6.49 -12.81 7.82
N PHE A 48 6.49 -11.49 7.84
CA PHE A 48 6.83 -10.68 6.68
C PHE A 48 8.27 -10.90 6.21
N ARG A 49 9.23 -11.01 7.13
CA ARG A 49 10.62 -11.39 6.79
C ARG A 49 10.72 -12.74 6.10
N ARG A 50 9.94 -13.75 6.51
CA ARG A 50 9.93 -15.07 5.87
C ARG A 50 9.28 -15.07 4.49
N CYS A 51 8.33 -14.18 4.23
CA CYS A 51 7.72 -14.07 2.91
C CYS A 51 8.67 -13.38 1.92
N GLY A 52 9.38 -12.32 2.33
CA GLY A 52 10.29 -11.58 1.44
C GLY A 52 9.57 -10.71 0.38
N ARG A 53 8.26 -10.88 0.20
CA ARG A 53 7.36 -9.95 -0.51
C ARG A 53 6.08 -9.78 0.30
N VAL A 54 5.69 -8.52 0.53
CA VAL A 54 4.46 -8.15 1.23
C VAL A 54 3.71 -7.12 0.40
N VAL A 55 2.41 -7.32 0.25
CA VAL A 55 1.48 -6.44 -0.44
C VAL A 55 0.34 -6.13 0.51
N ALA A 56 0.03 -4.85 0.70
CA ALA A 56 -1.07 -4.39 1.53
C ALA A 56 -2.03 -3.48 0.74
N ASN A 57 -3.30 -3.46 1.11
CA ASN A 57 -4.27 -2.50 0.58
C ASN A 57 -4.34 -1.28 1.50
N LEU A 58 -3.98 -0.08 1.02
CA LEU A 58 -4.04 1.14 1.83
C LEU A 58 -5.44 1.75 1.75
N GLU A 59 -6.30 1.40 2.70
CA GLU A 59 -7.74 1.73 2.70
C GLU A 59 -8.03 3.16 3.24
N CYS A 60 -7.09 4.09 3.07
CA CYS A 60 -7.28 5.50 3.40
C CYS A 60 -6.21 6.37 2.73
N PRO A 61 -6.51 7.63 2.36
CA PRO A 61 -5.49 8.57 1.89
C PRO A 61 -4.48 8.88 3.00
N ALA A 62 -3.19 8.76 2.73
CA ALA A 62 -2.10 9.13 3.63
C ALA A 62 -1.53 10.48 3.20
N THR A 63 -2.17 11.55 3.68
CA THR A 63 -1.95 12.91 3.21
C THR A 63 -2.27 13.93 4.28
N ARG A 64 -1.63 15.10 4.24
CA ARG A 64 -2.02 16.27 5.06
C ARG A 64 -3.16 17.08 4.43
N ILE A 65 -3.51 16.80 3.18
CA ILE A 65 -4.61 17.47 2.47
C ILE A 65 -5.92 17.07 3.14
N ARG A 66 -6.75 18.08 3.45
CA ARG A 66 -8.07 17.92 4.05
C ARG A 66 -9.11 18.53 3.11
N ARG A 67 -9.54 17.72 2.14
CA ARG A 67 -10.55 18.07 1.13
C ARG A 67 -11.54 16.91 1.00
N PRO A 68 -12.31 16.64 2.06
CA PRO A 68 -13.20 15.49 2.10
C PRO A 68 -14.22 15.55 0.97
N VAL A 69 -14.43 14.45 0.27
CA VAL A 69 -15.59 14.31 -0.63
C VAL A 69 -16.87 14.17 0.20
N HIS A 70 -18.02 14.49 -0.38
CA HIS A 70 -19.29 14.24 0.29
C HIS A 70 -19.57 12.73 0.29
N LYS A 71 -19.32 12.02 1.39
CA LYS A 71 -19.49 10.56 1.51
C LYS A 71 -19.79 10.21 2.97
N ARG A 72 -20.51 9.11 3.22
CA ARG A 72 -20.88 8.69 4.58
C ARG A 72 -19.66 8.39 5.45
N PHE A 73 -18.66 7.73 4.87
CA PHE A 73 -17.42 7.35 5.55
C PHE A 73 -16.23 7.93 4.79
N ILE A 74 -15.48 8.75 5.51
CA ILE A 74 -14.32 9.48 4.99
C ILE A 74 -13.17 9.21 5.93
N PHE A 75 -12.03 8.80 5.37
CA PHE A 75 -10.82 8.50 6.11
C PHE A 75 -9.66 9.39 5.67
N ARG A 76 -8.66 9.50 6.56
CA ARG A 76 -7.35 10.09 6.27
C ARG A 76 -6.33 9.69 7.32
N ALA A 77 -5.17 9.23 6.87
CA ALA A 77 -4.00 8.95 7.70
C ALA A 77 -2.99 10.11 7.66
N GLU A 78 -2.16 10.23 8.70
CA GLU A 78 -0.97 11.08 8.61
C GLU A 78 0.09 10.40 7.72
N PRO A 79 0.75 11.13 6.80
CA PRO A 79 1.72 10.53 5.90
C PRO A 79 2.94 9.94 6.63
N GLU A 80 3.31 10.46 7.80
CA GLU A 80 4.45 9.98 8.59
C GLU A 80 4.25 8.55 9.10
N TRP A 81 3.00 8.08 9.20
CA TRP A 81 2.70 6.72 9.62
C TRP A 81 3.10 5.67 8.58
N LEU A 82 3.27 6.08 7.31
CA LEU A 82 3.84 5.24 6.26
C LEU A 82 5.26 4.76 6.59
N ALA A 83 6.03 5.55 7.37
CA ALA A 83 7.34 5.13 7.84
C ALA A 83 7.26 3.87 8.73
N GLY A 84 6.20 3.74 9.54
CA GLY A 84 5.94 2.55 10.35
C GLY A 84 5.69 1.33 9.48
N LEU A 85 4.77 1.43 8.51
CA LEU A 85 4.50 0.35 7.55
C LEU A 85 5.79 -0.12 6.85
N ARG A 86 6.62 0.84 6.40
CA ARG A 86 7.88 0.54 5.73
C ARG A 86 8.88 -0.16 6.66
N ARG A 87 9.01 0.28 7.92
CA ARG A 87 9.87 -0.34 8.93
C ARG A 87 9.46 -1.77 9.22
N HIS A 88 8.15 -1.99 9.34
CA HIS A 88 7.54 -3.30 9.58
C HIS A 88 7.36 -4.12 8.29
N GLY A 89 8.18 -3.88 7.25
CA GLY A 89 8.29 -4.80 6.13
C GLY A 89 7.12 -4.82 5.15
N VAL A 90 6.38 -3.71 5.02
CA VAL A 90 5.35 -3.52 3.98
C VAL A 90 5.90 -2.59 2.89
N PRO A 91 6.41 -3.12 1.75
CA PRO A 91 7.00 -2.30 0.70
C PRO A 91 6.08 -2.00 -0.49
N HIS A 92 4.94 -2.69 -0.66
CA HIS A 92 4.01 -2.48 -1.77
C HIS A 92 2.60 -2.17 -1.26
N LEU A 93 2.01 -1.07 -1.76
CA LEU A 93 0.70 -0.60 -1.35
C LEU A 93 -0.24 -0.49 -2.55
N ASN A 94 -1.30 -1.30 -2.55
CA ASN A 94 -2.43 -1.12 -3.44
C ASN A 94 -3.21 0.13 -3.02
N LEU A 95 -3.46 1.02 -3.98
CA LEU A 95 -4.26 2.22 -3.82
C LEU A 95 -5.62 2.11 -4.52
N ALA A 96 -5.88 1.05 -5.28
CA ALA A 96 -7.17 0.84 -5.95
C ALA A 96 -8.20 0.31 -4.94
N ASN A 97 -8.83 1.22 -4.21
CA ASN A 97 -9.94 0.93 -3.29
C ASN A 97 -10.93 2.11 -3.24
N ASN A 98 -12.10 1.87 -2.65
CA ASN A 98 -13.20 2.85 -2.62
C ASN A 98 -12.96 4.03 -1.65
N HIS A 99 -11.89 3.99 -0.85
CA HIS A 99 -11.50 5.05 0.08
C HIS A 99 -10.29 5.88 -0.37
N THR A 100 -9.61 5.49 -1.45
CA THR A 100 -8.42 6.16 -2.00
C THR A 100 -8.64 7.64 -2.36
N MET A 101 -9.91 7.98 -2.64
CA MET A 101 -10.37 9.31 -3.06
C MET A 101 -11.11 10.08 -1.97
N ASP A 102 -11.08 9.62 -0.72
CA ASP A 102 -11.80 10.26 0.37
C ASP A 102 -11.40 11.73 0.60
N GLN A 103 -10.17 12.11 0.24
CA GLN A 103 -9.65 13.49 0.25
C GLN A 103 -9.55 14.11 -1.16
N GLY A 104 -10.32 13.58 -2.11
CA GLY A 104 -10.33 13.98 -3.51
C GLY A 104 -9.05 13.65 -4.28
N ARG A 105 -8.99 14.08 -5.55
CA ARG A 105 -7.88 13.78 -6.48
C ARG A 105 -6.54 14.33 -5.99
N GLU A 106 -6.57 15.47 -5.30
CA GLU A 106 -5.36 16.04 -4.70
C GLU A 106 -4.83 15.15 -3.57
N GLY A 107 -5.72 14.68 -2.69
CA GLY A 107 -5.35 13.75 -1.62
C GLY A 107 -4.83 12.41 -2.13
N LEU A 108 -5.42 11.87 -3.21
CA LEU A 108 -4.91 10.68 -3.90
C LEU A 108 -3.51 10.91 -4.47
N ARG A 109 -3.31 12.00 -5.24
CA ARG A 109 -2.01 12.33 -5.83
C ARG A 109 -0.94 12.49 -4.76
N ASP A 110 -1.25 13.20 -3.68
CA ASP A 110 -0.33 13.36 -2.56
C ASP A 110 -0.07 12.01 -1.88
N THR A 111 -1.09 11.19 -1.61
CA THR A 111 -0.91 9.85 -1.03
C THR A 111 0.06 9.00 -1.85
N ARG A 112 -0.10 8.95 -3.18
CA ARG A 112 0.82 8.23 -4.06
C ARG A 112 2.25 8.75 -3.92
N GLN A 113 2.44 10.07 -3.86
CA GLN A 113 3.75 10.68 -3.64
C GLN A 113 4.32 10.36 -2.25
N GLN A 114 3.49 10.36 -1.20
CA GLN A 114 3.92 10.03 0.15
C GLN A 114 4.38 8.57 0.24
N VAL A 115 3.68 7.64 -0.42
CA VAL A 115 4.11 6.23 -0.50
C VAL A 115 5.51 6.12 -1.14
N LEU A 116 5.72 6.79 -2.28
CA LEU A 116 7.03 6.81 -2.95
C LEU A 116 8.13 7.43 -2.07
N ARG A 117 7.85 8.57 -1.42
CA ARG A 117 8.80 9.27 -0.53
C ARG A 117 9.24 8.42 0.66
N HIS A 118 8.38 7.52 1.13
CA HIS A 118 8.70 6.58 2.20
C HIS A 118 9.36 5.28 1.70
N GLY A 119 9.82 5.23 0.44
CA GLY A 119 10.56 4.10 -0.10
C GLY A 119 9.70 2.85 -0.30
N MET A 120 8.41 3.05 -0.59
CA MET A 120 7.44 2.01 -0.92
C MET A 120 6.94 2.19 -2.37
N THR A 121 6.33 1.14 -2.90
CA THR A 121 5.79 1.11 -4.27
C THR A 121 4.27 1.17 -4.24
N PRO A 122 3.66 2.31 -4.66
CA PRO A 122 2.22 2.36 -4.87
C PRO A 122 1.85 1.70 -6.20
N PHE A 123 0.68 1.07 -6.27
CA PHE A 123 0.11 0.56 -7.51
C PHE A 123 -1.43 0.60 -7.47
N GLY A 124 -2.07 0.44 -8.63
CA GLY A 124 -3.53 0.49 -8.77
C GLY A 124 -4.13 1.90 -8.90
N MET A 125 -3.35 2.96 -8.68
CA MET A 125 -3.73 4.34 -9.03
C MET A 125 -2.53 5.11 -9.57
N ASP A 126 -2.75 5.96 -10.58
CA ASP A 126 -1.75 6.81 -11.20
C ASP A 126 -2.41 8.03 -11.83
N SER A 127 -1.62 8.91 -12.44
CA SER A 127 -2.03 10.12 -13.16
C SER A 127 -3.08 9.91 -14.27
N THR A 128 -3.20 8.70 -14.81
CA THR A 128 -4.18 8.31 -15.83
C THR A 128 -4.71 6.90 -15.54
N ALA A 129 -5.87 6.57 -16.09
CA ALA A 129 -6.45 5.23 -15.98
C ALA A 129 -5.53 4.15 -16.57
N ASP A 130 -4.93 4.41 -17.74
CA ASP A 130 -4.01 3.47 -18.38
C ASP A 130 -2.77 3.19 -17.52
N ALA A 131 -2.20 4.23 -16.91
CA ALA A 131 -1.07 4.07 -15.99
C ALA A 131 -1.49 3.35 -14.70
N ALA A 132 -2.68 3.64 -14.17
CA ALA A 132 -3.23 2.96 -12.99
C ALA A 132 -3.45 1.45 -13.23
N CYS A 133 -3.80 1.05 -14.45
CA CYS A 133 -4.02 -0.34 -14.85
C CYS A 133 -2.72 -1.12 -15.12
N ARG A 134 -1.54 -0.48 -15.08
CA ARG A 134 -0.27 -1.20 -15.24
C ARG A 134 -0.04 -2.15 -14.04
N PRO A 135 0.33 -3.42 -14.30
CA PRO A 135 0.59 -4.35 -13.22
C PRO A 135 1.87 -4.00 -12.48
N LEU A 136 1.91 -4.33 -11.19
CA LEU A 136 3.13 -4.32 -10.40
C LEU A 136 3.94 -5.59 -10.69
N LEU A 137 5.20 -5.46 -11.13
CA LEU A 137 6.16 -6.56 -11.11
C LEU A 137 6.61 -6.81 -9.67
N LEU A 138 6.04 -7.83 -9.01
CA LEU A 138 6.31 -8.12 -7.61
C LEU A 138 7.61 -8.91 -7.40
N ALA A 139 7.93 -9.81 -8.33
CA ALA A 139 9.12 -10.64 -8.27
C ALA A 139 9.59 -11.02 -9.67
N GLU A 140 10.89 -11.20 -9.85
CA GLU A 140 11.50 -11.73 -11.09
C GLU A 140 11.99 -13.17 -10.93
N SER A 141 12.45 -13.52 -9.73
CA SER A 141 13.02 -14.82 -9.37
C SER A 141 12.32 -15.38 -8.12
N PRO A 142 12.15 -16.70 -8.00
CA PRO A 142 12.45 -17.75 -9.00
C PRO A 142 11.55 -17.72 -10.25
N ARG A 143 10.49 -16.90 -10.22
CA ARG A 143 9.59 -16.69 -11.36
C ARG A 143 9.05 -15.27 -11.37
N ARG A 144 8.75 -14.76 -12.57
CA ARG A 144 8.10 -13.47 -12.72
C ARG A 144 6.67 -13.53 -12.18
N VAL A 145 6.34 -12.61 -11.26
CA VAL A 145 5.00 -12.47 -10.70
C VAL A 145 4.53 -11.03 -10.88
N TRP A 146 3.38 -10.89 -11.51
CA TRP A 146 2.72 -9.61 -11.74
C TRP A 146 1.43 -9.54 -10.92
N VAL A 147 1.16 -8.39 -10.31
CA VAL A 147 -0.06 -8.13 -9.54
C VAL A 147 -0.90 -7.10 -10.27
N PHE A 148 -2.14 -7.47 -10.54
CA PHE A 148 -3.17 -6.59 -11.09
C PHE A 148 -4.14 -6.22 -9.97
N THR A 149 -4.75 -5.04 -10.10
CA THR A 149 -5.76 -4.57 -9.16
C THR A 149 -7.03 -4.27 -9.92
N SER A 150 -8.16 -4.49 -9.25
CA SER A 150 -9.47 -4.17 -9.80
C SER A 150 -10.35 -3.67 -8.67
N LEU A 151 -11.00 -2.53 -8.92
CA LEU A 151 -12.00 -1.97 -8.03
C LEU A 151 -13.35 -2.04 -8.75
N ARG A 152 -14.25 -2.89 -8.22
CA ARG A 152 -15.63 -3.04 -8.75
C ARG A 152 -16.66 -2.26 -7.97
N VAL A 153 -16.26 -1.66 -6.85
CA VAL A 153 -17.11 -0.75 -6.08
C VAL A 153 -16.85 0.65 -6.63
N PRO A 154 -17.85 1.32 -7.22
CA PRO A 154 -17.65 2.69 -7.65
C PRO A 154 -17.34 3.53 -6.40
N SER A 155 -16.26 4.31 -6.43
CA SER A 155 -16.06 5.28 -5.35
C SER A 155 -17.25 6.25 -5.36
N GLU A 156 -17.70 6.65 -4.18
CA GLU A 156 -18.90 7.47 -4.05
C GLU A 156 -18.61 8.92 -4.43
N ASN A 157 -19.54 9.57 -5.13
CA ASN A 157 -19.52 11.01 -5.41
C ASN A 157 -18.26 11.52 -6.12
N TRP A 158 -17.73 10.73 -7.06
CA TRP A 158 -16.72 11.16 -8.02
C TRP A 158 -17.08 10.68 -9.44
N ALA A 159 -16.64 11.43 -10.45
CA ALA A 159 -16.77 11.05 -11.85
C ALA A 159 -15.51 10.34 -12.33
N TYR A 160 -15.65 9.20 -13.01
CA TYR A 160 -14.54 8.58 -13.73
C TYR A 160 -14.00 9.54 -14.80
N LEU A 161 -12.68 9.78 -14.79
CA LEU A 161 -12.00 10.62 -15.78
C LEU A 161 -10.74 9.86 -16.24
N PRO A 162 -10.64 9.45 -17.52
CA PRO A 162 -9.53 8.60 -17.99
C PRO A 162 -8.17 9.30 -17.91
N ASP A 163 -8.13 10.62 -18.15
CA ASP A 163 -6.91 11.42 -18.18
C ASP A 163 -6.57 12.08 -16.84
N ARG A 164 -7.19 11.64 -15.75
CA ARG A 164 -6.93 12.17 -14.40
C ARG A 164 -6.89 11.05 -13.35
N PRO A 165 -6.08 11.20 -12.30
CA PRO A 165 -6.04 10.27 -11.17
C PRO A 165 -7.36 10.30 -10.41
#